data_AF-A0AAW1IQ72-F1
#
_entry.id   AF-A0AAW1IQ72-F1
#
_cell.length_a   1.000
_cell.length_b   1.000
_cell.length_c   1.000
_cell.angle_alpha   90.00
_cell.angle_beta   90.00
_cell.angle_gamma   90.00
#
_symmetry.space_group_name_H-M   'P 1'
#
loop_
_entity.id
_entity.type
_entity.pdbx_description
1 polymer ?
#
loop_
_entity_poly.entity_id
_entity_poly.type
_entity_poly.pdbx_seq_one_letter_code
_entity_poly.pdbx_strand_id
1 'polypeptide(L)'
;MELIREYVCCDDKFLVAVVRGSWIFNCDVNNTLRPNVEFLIQQGLPKNRVGDLFVTQPRCLYWMDVERMVSAVNMVKSIGIMPSDPVFIYALRVVLTLSVSSWKRKVGVFESMGWSYDEVISTFVRNPLVLSLSEKKLRSVMDFLVNTVKIDRKIVIGYPKLLAYSLEKRIVPRYTVWKILKERDLIPHAKFVWLLNRSEQVFTDSFITRFSAEVPHLRSIYDQSKKLGRVSV
;
A
#
# COMPACT_ATOMS: atom_id res chain seq x y z
N MET A 1 24.61 10.66 -10.42
CA MET A 1 24.83 9.19 -10.46
C MET A 1 25.76 8.73 -9.35
N GLU A 2 26.91 9.37 -9.17
CA GLU A 2 27.84 9.11 -8.05
C GLU A 2 27.16 9.20 -6.67
N LEU A 3 26.31 10.21 -6.46
CA LEU A 3 25.56 10.33 -5.20
C LEU A 3 24.69 9.11 -4.89
N ILE A 4 24.09 8.43 -5.89
CA ILE A 4 23.32 7.20 -5.60
C ILE A 4 24.26 6.09 -5.14
N ARG A 5 25.46 5.97 -5.73
CA ARG A 5 26.47 4.96 -5.35
C ARG A 5 26.94 5.14 -3.90
N GLU A 6 26.90 6.34 -3.34
CA GLU A 6 27.21 6.60 -1.92
C GLU A 6 26.23 5.86 -0.97
N TYR A 7 24.99 5.59 -1.42
CA TYR A 7 23.93 5.01 -0.58
C TYR A 7 23.40 3.65 -1.08
N VAL A 8 23.69 3.28 -2.32
CA VAL A 8 23.23 2.04 -2.96
C VAL A 8 24.42 1.27 -3.51
N CYS A 9 25.01 0.42 -2.67
CA CYS A 9 26.23 -0.32 -3.00
C CYS A 9 25.99 -1.56 -3.90
N CYS A 10 24.76 -2.09 -3.92
CA CYS A 10 24.42 -3.28 -4.71
C CYS A 10 24.11 -2.89 -6.16
N ASP A 11 24.78 -3.52 -7.13
CA ASP A 11 24.64 -3.20 -8.56
C ASP A 11 23.20 -3.38 -9.07
N ASP A 12 22.52 -4.47 -8.71
CA ASP A 12 21.13 -4.69 -9.11
C ASP A 12 20.21 -3.58 -8.58
N LYS A 13 20.39 -3.19 -7.31
CA LYS A 13 19.62 -2.10 -6.71
C LYS A 13 19.96 -0.75 -7.33
N PHE A 14 21.21 -0.51 -7.66
CA PHE A 14 21.66 0.70 -8.35
C PHE A 14 21.00 0.80 -9.72
N LEU A 15 21.02 -0.26 -10.52
CA LEU A 15 20.33 -0.31 -11.81
C LEU A 15 18.82 -0.04 -11.65
N VAL A 16 18.18 -0.64 -10.66
CA VAL A 16 16.76 -0.37 -10.36
C VAL A 16 16.53 1.11 -10.01
N ALA A 17 17.37 1.71 -9.18
CA ALA A 17 17.27 3.12 -8.77
C ALA A 17 17.42 4.07 -9.97
N VAL A 18 18.36 3.77 -10.88
CA VAL A 18 18.63 4.56 -12.09
C VAL A 18 17.49 4.42 -13.09
N VAL A 19 17.04 3.19 -13.37
CA VAL A 19 15.97 2.93 -14.35
C VAL A 19 14.64 3.53 -13.88
N ARG A 20 14.27 3.37 -12.60
CA ARG A 20 13.07 4.01 -12.04
C ARG A 20 13.21 5.51 -11.85
N GLY A 21 14.45 5.96 -11.78
CA GLY A 21 14.85 7.32 -11.46
C GLY A 21 15.42 8.06 -12.65
N SER A 22 15.01 7.76 -13.89
CA SER A 22 15.51 8.43 -15.11
C SER A 22 15.46 9.97 -15.01
N TRP A 23 14.57 10.51 -14.19
CA TRP A 23 14.49 11.92 -13.86
C TRP A 23 15.72 12.49 -13.14
N ILE A 24 16.65 11.66 -12.64
CA ILE A 24 17.90 12.14 -12.04
C ILE A 24 18.73 12.95 -13.04
N PHE A 25 18.60 12.68 -14.34
CA PHE A 25 19.29 13.46 -15.38
C PHE A 25 18.83 14.91 -15.46
N ASN A 26 17.65 15.23 -14.93
CA ASN A 26 17.08 16.59 -14.90
C ASN A 26 17.06 17.17 -13.47
N CYS A 27 17.71 16.52 -12.50
CA CYS A 27 17.70 16.92 -11.11
C CYS A 27 18.91 17.80 -10.78
N ASP A 28 18.69 18.89 -10.04
CA ASP A 28 19.78 19.65 -9.44
C ASP A 28 20.36 18.87 -8.26
N VAL A 29 21.52 18.25 -8.51
CA VAL A 29 22.18 17.41 -7.51
C VAL A 29 22.67 18.25 -6.32
N ASN A 30 23.19 19.45 -6.57
CA ASN A 30 23.89 20.22 -5.56
C ASN A 30 22.95 21.08 -4.73
N ASN A 31 21.88 21.61 -5.32
CA ASN A 31 20.96 22.50 -4.63
C ASN A 31 19.67 21.81 -4.14
N THR A 32 19.35 20.61 -4.65
CA THR A 32 18.11 19.90 -4.28
C THR A 32 18.38 18.52 -3.70
N LEU A 33 18.99 17.62 -4.48
CA LEU A 33 19.09 16.21 -4.09
C LEU A 33 19.99 16.00 -2.87
N ARG A 34 21.23 16.53 -2.90
CA ARG A 34 22.20 16.37 -1.81
C ARG A 34 21.69 17.03 -0.51
N PRO A 35 21.21 18.28 -0.51
CA PRO A 35 20.63 18.90 0.69
C PRO A 35 19.46 18.10 1.28
N ASN A 36 18.55 17.56 0.45
CA ASN A 36 17.45 16.73 0.92
C ASN A 36 17.94 15.45 1.60
N VAL A 37 18.93 14.76 1.01
CA VAL A 37 19.51 13.54 1.59
C VAL A 37 20.20 13.84 2.92
N GLU A 38 21.03 14.89 2.96
CA GLU A 38 21.72 15.32 4.17
C GLU A 38 20.74 15.73 5.26
N PHE A 39 19.69 16.48 4.92
CA PHE A 39 18.62 16.83 5.84
C PHE A 39 17.92 15.60 6.40
N LEU A 40 17.55 14.62 5.56
CA LEU A 40 16.92 13.38 6.04
C LEU A 40 17.81 12.61 7.02
N ILE A 41 19.11 12.54 6.74
CA ILE A 41 20.10 11.92 7.64
C ILE A 41 20.19 12.70 8.96
N GLN A 42 20.25 14.03 8.90
CA GLN A 42 20.26 14.90 10.09
C GLN A 42 18.99 14.73 10.95
N GLN A 43 17.84 14.49 10.32
CA GLN A 43 16.59 14.20 11.03
C GLN A 43 16.56 12.79 11.65
N GLY A 44 17.57 11.95 11.39
CA GLY A 44 17.72 10.63 11.99
C GLY A 44 17.32 9.47 11.06
N LEU A 45 17.14 9.69 9.76
CA LEU A 45 16.94 8.60 8.80
C LEU A 45 18.28 7.86 8.59
N PRO A 46 18.36 6.54 8.87
CA PRO A 46 19.60 5.79 8.67
C PRO A 46 20.06 5.79 7.20
N LYS A 47 21.37 5.84 6.96
CA LYS A 47 21.94 5.88 5.59
C LYS A 47 21.49 4.73 4.69
N ASN A 48 21.36 3.52 5.23
CA ASN A 48 20.85 2.37 4.46
C ASN A 48 19.38 2.57 4.01
N ARG A 49 18.57 3.27 4.81
CA ARG A 49 17.18 3.62 4.48
C ARG A 49 17.08 4.75 3.45
N VAL A 50 18.09 5.62 3.36
CA VAL A 50 18.24 6.56 2.23
C VAL A 50 18.41 5.78 0.93
N GLY A 51 19.23 4.73 0.94
CA GLY A 51 19.37 3.80 -0.19
C GLY A 51 18.03 3.20 -0.62
N ASP A 52 17.18 2.81 0.33
CA ASP A 52 15.83 2.32 0.01
C ASP A 52 14.95 3.38 -0.67
N LEU A 53 15.08 4.66 -0.32
CA LEU A 53 14.36 5.75 -1.00
C LEU A 53 14.81 5.89 -2.46
N PHE A 54 16.11 5.83 -2.75
CA PHE A 54 16.61 5.85 -4.13
C PHE A 54 16.05 4.69 -4.97
N VAL A 55 15.99 3.49 -4.40
CA VAL A 55 15.55 2.28 -5.11
C VAL A 55 14.03 2.22 -5.29
N THR A 56 13.29 2.59 -4.23
CA THR A 56 11.84 2.37 -4.19
C THR A 56 11.06 3.61 -4.57
N GLN A 57 11.50 4.82 -4.19
CA GLN A 57 10.78 6.09 -4.35
C GLN A 57 11.69 7.25 -4.81
N PRO A 58 12.45 7.12 -5.92
CA PRO A 58 13.42 8.14 -6.35
C PRO A 58 12.81 9.53 -6.56
N ARG A 59 11.53 9.58 -6.96
CA ARG A 59 10.78 10.84 -7.14
C ARG A 59 10.67 11.70 -5.89
N CYS A 60 10.66 11.11 -4.70
CA CYS A 60 10.62 11.86 -3.45
C CYS A 60 11.88 12.68 -3.20
N LEU A 61 13.00 12.33 -3.84
CA LEU A 61 14.29 12.99 -3.65
C LEU A 61 14.60 13.97 -4.79
N TYR A 62 14.23 13.65 -6.03
CA TYR A 62 14.69 14.39 -7.21
C TYR A 62 13.91 15.68 -7.53
N TRP A 63 12.63 15.73 -7.17
CA TRP A 63 11.70 16.81 -7.59
C TRP A 63 11.19 17.66 -6.43
N MET A 64 11.64 17.37 -5.21
CA MET A 64 11.15 18.06 -4.02
C MET A 64 12.14 19.13 -3.64
N ASP A 65 11.71 20.38 -3.63
CA ASP A 65 12.50 21.46 -3.06
C ASP A 65 12.76 21.20 -1.57
N VAL A 66 13.84 21.79 -1.04
CA VAL A 66 14.29 21.56 0.32
C VAL A 66 13.25 22.01 1.34
N GLU A 67 12.54 23.11 1.10
CA GLU A 67 11.50 23.62 2.00
C GLU A 67 10.32 22.64 2.09
N ARG A 68 9.90 22.07 0.96
CA ARG A 68 8.87 21.03 0.90
C ARG A 68 9.30 19.77 1.63
N MET A 69 10.56 19.37 1.51
CA MET A 69 11.11 18.24 2.26
C MET A 69 11.05 18.50 3.77
N VAL A 70 11.50 19.68 4.22
CA VAL A 70 11.46 20.09 5.63
C VAL A 70 10.03 20.08 6.16
N SER A 71 9.09 20.71 5.43
CA SER A 71 7.67 20.74 5.77
C SER A 71 7.07 19.33 5.89
N ALA A 72 7.38 18.45 4.94
CA ALA A 72 6.87 17.08 4.93
C ALA A 72 7.42 16.25 6.09
N VAL A 73 8.72 16.35 6.40
CA VAL A 73 9.32 15.64 7.54
C VAL A 73 8.71 16.14 8.86
N ASN A 74 8.52 17.45 9.01
CA ASN A 74 7.89 18.03 10.20
C ASN A 74 6.44 17.56 10.37
N MET A 75 5.67 17.50 9.27
CA MET A 75 4.30 16.98 9.30
C MET A 75 4.25 15.48 9.67
N VAL A 76 5.17 14.67 9.14
CA VAL A 76 5.23 13.23 9.47
C VAL A 76 5.61 13.03 10.95
N LYS A 77 6.53 13.85 11.48
CA LYS A 77 6.89 13.83 12.90
C LYS A 77 5.76 14.32 13.80
N SER A 78 4.99 15.33 13.40
CA SER A 78 3.91 15.90 14.23
C SER A 78 2.75 14.93 14.46
N ILE A 79 2.55 13.96 13.56
CA ILE A 79 1.58 12.86 13.74
C ILE A 79 2.19 11.62 14.42
N GLY A 80 3.40 11.74 14.96
CA GLY A 80 4.06 10.71 15.77
C GLY A 80 4.86 9.66 15.00
N ILE A 81 5.16 9.87 13.70
CA ILE A 81 6.00 8.95 12.93
C ILE A 81 7.43 9.52 12.87
N MET A 82 8.38 8.79 13.45
CA MET A 82 9.77 9.20 13.54
C MET A 82 10.60 8.68 12.36
N PRO A 83 11.68 9.37 11.94
CA PRO A 83 12.53 8.94 10.82
C PRO A 83 13.13 7.53 10.95
N SER A 84 13.31 7.03 12.17
CA SER A 84 13.73 5.66 12.43
C SER A 84 12.65 4.60 12.19
N ASP A 85 11.38 4.99 12.14
CA ASP A 85 10.27 4.05 12.04
C ASP A 85 10.23 3.36 10.66
N PRO A 86 9.91 2.06 10.61
CA PRO A 86 9.75 1.34 9.35
C PRO A 86 8.77 2.02 8.38
N VAL A 87 7.71 2.62 8.91
CA VAL A 87 6.64 3.25 8.14
C VAL A 87 6.99 4.65 7.61
N PHE A 88 8.05 5.29 8.13
CA PHE A 88 8.40 6.69 7.82
C PHE A 88 8.55 6.97 6.34
N ILE A 89 9.33 6.16 5.61
CA ILE A 89 9.57 6.37 4.17
C ILE A 89 8.27 6.32 3.35
N TYR A 90 7.29 5.53 3.80
CA TYR A 90 5.98 5.45 3.14
C TYR A 90 5.10 6.65 3.49
N ALA A 91 5.14 7.12 4.74
CA ALA A 91 4.44 8.33 5.16
C ALA A 91 4.98 9.57 4.43
N LEU A 92 6.30 9.73 4.44
CA LEU A 92 7.00 10.81 3.75
C LEU A 92 6.64 10.84 2.27
N ARG A 93 6.64 9.67 1.60
CA ARG A 93 6.20 9.56 0.21
C ARG A 93 4.79 10.12 0.00
N VAL A 94 3.84 9.73 0.84
CA VAL A 94 2.44 10.16 0.68
C VAL A 94 2.31 11.66 0.92
N VAL A 95 2.95 12.21 1.95
CA VAL A 95 2.92 13.65 2.24
C VAL A 95 3.57 14.46 1.12
N LEU A 96 4.71 14.01 0.59
CA LEU A 96 5.39 14.70 -0.51
C LEU A 96 4.56 14.70 -1.80
N THR A 97 3.80 13.63 -2.07
CA THR A 97 3.07 13.46 -3.33
C THR A 97 1.64 13.98 -3.32
N LEU A 98 1.00 14.08 -2.15
CA LEU A 98 -0.35 14.62 -2.04
C LEU A 98 -0.32 16.12 -1.75
N SER A 99 -1.01 16.89 -2.60
CA SER A 99 -1.35 18.26 -2.27
C SER A 99 -2.30 18.30 -1.06
N VAL A 100 -2.34 19.43 -0.35
CA VAL A 100 -3.30 19.65 0.75
C VAL A 100 -4.74 19.44 0.31
N SER A 101 -5.10 19.89 -0.90
CA SER A 101 -6.42 19.67 -1.48
C SER A 101 -6.71 18.19 -1.74
N SER A 102 -5.73 17.43 -2.25
CA SER A 102 -5.87 15.99 -2.45
C SER A 102 -6.01 15.25 -1.13
N TRP A 103 -5.25 15.64 -0.10
CA TRP A 103 -5.39 15.10 1.25
C TRP A 103 -6.80 15.30 1.80
N LYS A 104 -7.31 16.54 1.77
CA LYS A 104 -8.68 16.85 2.23
C LYS A 104 -9.73 16.03 1.49
N ARG A 105 -9.63 15.89 0.17
CA ARG A 105 -10.54 15.03 -0.61
C ARG A 105 -10.46 13.57 -0.16
N LYS A 106 -9.26 13.02 0.05
CA LYS A 106 -9.09 11.64 0.53
C LYS A 106 -9.74 11.42 1.88
N VAL A 107 -9.53 12.35 2.82
CA VAL A 107 -10.19 12.31 4.13
C VAL A 107 -11.71 12.33 3.96
N GLY A 108 -12.25 13.23 3.14
CA GLY A 108 -13.69 13.30 2.84
C GLY A 108 -14.27 12.02 2.23
N VAL A 109 -13.48 11.26 1.45
CA VAL A 109 -13.90 9.93 0.98
C VAL A 109 -14.11 8.98 2.15
N PHE A 110 -13.18 8.92 3.10
CA PHE A 110 -13.32 8.08 4.30
C PHE A 110 -14.49 8.53 5.18
N GLU A 111 -14.66 9.83 5.39
CA GLU A 111 -15.78 10.40 6.16
C GLU A 111 -17.13 10.06 5.52
N SER A 112 -17.22 10.11 4.18
CA SER A 112 -18.43 9.67 3.47
C SER A 112 -18.74 8.17 3.62
N MET A 113 -17.76 7.38 4.08
CA MET A 113 -17.91 5.96 4.41
C MET A 113 -18.06 5.74 5.94
N GLY A 114 -18.30 6.83 6.68
CA GLY A 114 -18.58 6.86 8.11
C GLY A 114 -17.35 6.85 9.03
N TRP A 115 -16.14 7.07 8.51
CA TRP A 115 -14.93 7.11 9.32
C TRP A 115 -14.80 8.46 10.00
N SER A 116 -14.32 8.51 11.24
CA SER A 116 -13.91 9.77 11.86
C SER A 116 -12.54 10.22 11.34
N TYR A 117 -12.23 11.51 11.47
CA TYR A 117 -10.90 12.03 11.16
C TYR A 117 -9.80 11.27 11.91
N ASP A 118 -10.00 10.99 13.21
CA ASP A 118 -9.04 10.26 14.03
C ASP A 118 -8.84 8.82 13.57
N GLU A 119 -9.90 8.14 13.11
CA GLU A 119 -9.81 6.80 12.50
C GLU A 119 -8.97 6.83 11.21
N VAL A 120 -9.09 7.90 10.42
CA VAL A 120 -8.28 8.11 9.20
C VAL A 120 -6.82 8.35 9.55
N ILE A 121 -6.53 9.24 10.51
CA ILE A 121 -5.15 9.52 10.93
C ILE A 121 -4.50 8.28 11.57
N SER A 122 -5.21 7.59 12.47
CA SER A 122 -4.74 6.32 13.05
C SER A 122 -4.45 5.26 11.97
N THR A 123 -5.26 5.24 10.91
CA THR A 123 -5.04 4.35 9.76
C THR A 123 -3.82 4.77 8.93
N PHE A 124 -3.64 6.07 8.71
CA PHE A 124 -2.47 6.60 8.02
C PHE A 124 -1.17 6.27 8.77
N VAL A 125 -1.14 6.44 10.09
CA VAL A 125 0.03 6.10 10.93
C VAL A 125 0.41 4.63 10.81
N ARG A 126 -0.58 3.73 10.75
CA ARG A 126 -0.34 2.28 10.63
C ARG A 126 0.00 1.83 9.20
N ASN A 127 -0.60 2.45 8.19
CA ASN A 127 -0.37 2.10 6.79
C ASN A 127 -0.55 3.33 5.87
N PRO A 128 0.49 4.16 5.71
CA PRO A 128 0.38 5.43 5.00
C PRO A 128 -0.09 5.28 3.55
N LEU A 129 0.30 4.18 2.90
CA LEU A 129 0.02 3.94 1.48
C LEU A 129 -1.48 3.83 1.17
N VAL A 130 -2.33 3.62 2.17
CA VAL A 130 -3.79 3.59 1.98
C VAL A 130 -4.30 4.92 1.44
N LEU A 131 -3.76 6.05 1.89
CA LEU A 131 -4.15 7.38 1.39
C LEU A 131 -3.62 7.67 -0.02
N SER A 132 -2.67 6.87 -0.52
CA SER A 132 -2.21 6.96 -1.91
C SER A 132 -3.11 6.23 -2.92
N LEU A 133 -4.06 5.40 -2.45
CA LEU A 133 -4.98 4.66 -3.32
C LEU A 133 -5.96 5.62 -4.00
N SER A 134 -6.41 5.29 -5.21
CA SER A 134 -7.42 6.10 -5.92
C SER A 134 -8.76 6.09 -5.16
N GLU A 135 -9.54 7.17 -5.31
CA GLU A 135 -10.84 7.29 -4.62
C GLU A 135 -11.80 6.18 -5.06
N LYS A 136 -11.83 5.89 -6.37
CA LYS A 136 -12.56 4.76 -6.95
C LYS A 136 -12.20 3.44 -6.28
N LYS A 137 -10.90 3.19 -6.05
CA LYS A 137 -10.40 1.97 -5.43
C LYS A 137 -10.85 1.85 -3.97
N LEU A 138 -10.75 2.93 -3.21
CA LEU A 138 -11.18 2.95 -1.81
C LEU A 138 -12.68 2.65 -1.70
N ARG A 139 -13.50 3.34 -2.49
CA ARG A 139 -14.96 3.16 -2.51
C ARG A 139 -15.36 1.74 -2.90
N SER A 140 -14.81 1.21 -4.00
CA SER A 140 -15.19 -0.12 -4.49
C SER A 140 -14.81 -1.24 -3.53
N VAL A 141 -13.63 -1.16 -2.90
CA VAL A 141 -13.21 -2.16 -1.92
C VAL A 141 -14.02 -2.06 -0.63
N MET A 142 -14.28 -0.85 -0.14
CA MET A 142 -15.09 -0.64 1.07
C MET A 142 -16.52 -1.14 0.88
N ASP A 143 -17.15 -0.78 -0.24
CA ASP A 143 -18.49 -1.23 -0.58
C ASP A 143 -18.58 -2.75 -0.60
N PHE A 144 -17.65 -3.42 -1.30
CA PHE A 144 -17.64 -4.87 -1.35
C PHE A 144 -17.45 -5.50 0.05
N LEU A 145 -16.47 -5.04 0.83
CA LEU A 145 -16.17 -5.64 2.14
C LEU A 145 -17.31 -5.42 3.15
N VAL A 146 -17.87 -4.22 3.23
CA VAL A 146 -18.89 -3.87 4.24
C VAL A 146 -20.29 -4.26 3.77
N ASN A 147 -20.65 -3.96 2.52
CA ASN A 147 -22.01 -4.16 2.02
C ASN A 147 -22.23 -5.54 1.42
N THR A 148 -21.26 -6.13 0.71
CA THR A 148 -21.40 -7.49 0.16
C THR A 148 -20.97 -8.56 1.15
N VAL A 149 -19.76 -8.46 1.71
CA VAL A 149 -19.21 -9.50 2.61
C VAL A 149 -19.70 -9.35 4.05
N LYS A 150 -20.28 -8.21 4.41
CA LYS A 150 -20.78 -7.90 5.76
C LYS A 150 -19.67 -7.93 6.82
N ILE A 151 -18.46 -7.49 6.46
CA ILE A 151 -17.38 -7.27 7.43
C ILE A 151 -17.64 -5.97 8.18
N ASP A 152 -17.51 -6.01 9.51
CA ASP A 152 -17.55 -4.81 10.35
C ASP A 152 -16.44 -3.83 9.93
N ARG A 153 -16.80 -2.57 9.71
CA ARG A 153 -15.88 -1.48 9.37
C ARG A 153 -14.69 -1.41 10.34
N LYS A 154 -14.88 -1.69 11.63
CA LYS A 154 -13.81 -1.73 12.65
C LYS A 154 -12.72 -2.72 12.30
N ILE A 155 -13.04 -3.82 11.63
CA ILE A 155 -12.05 -4.80 11.14
C ILE A 155 -11.24 -4.18 10.00
N VAL A 156 -11.86 -3.42 9.09
CA VAL A 156 -11.14 -2.75 8.01
C VAL A 156 -10.22 -1.66 8.55
N ILE A 157 -10.69 -0.89 9.53
CA ILE A 157 -9.86 0.08 10.27
C ILE A 157 -8.71 -0.63 10.97
N GLY A 158 -8.94 -1.78 11.61
CA GLY A 158 -7.91 -2.60 12.24
C GLY A 158 -6.85 -3.14 11.27
N TYR A 159 -7.27 -3.45 10.03
CA TYR A 159 -6.42 -4.06 8.99
C TYR A 159 -6.49 -3.29 7.67
N PRO A 160 -5.94 -2.06 7.61
CA PRO A 160 -6.15 -1.17 6.47
C PRO A 160 -5.48 -1.66 5.18
N LYS A 161 -4.56 -2.61 5.26
CA LYS A 161 -3.99 -3.33 4.10
C LYS A 161 -5.07 -4.01 3.23
N LEU A 162 -6.24 -4.32 3.80
CA LEU A 162 -7.37 -4.88 3.03
C LEU A 162 -7.79 -3.98 1.87
N LEU A 163 -7.71 -2.65 2.05
CA LEU A 163 -8.03 -1.66 1.02
C LEU A 163 -7.09 -1.69 -0.18
N ALA A 164 -5.84 -2.15 0.04
CA ALA A 164 -4.81 -2.20 -0.98
C ALA A 164 -4.88 -3.46 -1.87
N TYR A 165 -5.61 -4.50 -1.47
CA TYR A 165 -5.74 -5.70 -2.31
C TYR A 165 -6.59 -5.42 -3.56
N SER A 166 -6.22 -6.03 -4.69
CA SER A 166 -7.05 -5.96 -5.91
C SER A 166 -8.42 -6.59 -5.63
N LEU A 167 -9.48 -5.85 -5.97
CA LEU A 167 -10.85 -6.29 -5.72
C LEU A 167 -11.13 -7.49 -6.61
N GLU A 168 -10.74 -7.37 -7.87
CA GLU A 168 -11.05 -8.26 -8.97
C GLU A 168 -10.11 -9.47 -9.01
N LYS A 169 -8.82 -9.30 -8.67
CA LYS A 169 -7.81 -10.37 -8.76
C LYS A 169 -7.62 -11.13 -7.45
N ARG A 170 -8.04 -10.57 -6.31
CA ARG A 170 -7.83 -11.18 -4.98
C ARG A 170 -9.09 -11.24 -4.15
N ILE A 171 -9.78 -10.11 -3.91
CA ILE A 171 -10.88 -10.08 -2.95
C ILE A 171 -12.07 -10.92 -3.44
N VAL A 172 -12.61 -10.60 -4.62
CA VAL A 172 -13.75 -11.31 -5.22
C VAL A 172 -13.45 -12.81 -5.43
N PRO A 173 -12.32 -13.20 -6.07
CA PRO A 173 -12.02 -14.63 -6.25
C PRO A 173 -11.95 -15.43 -4.95
N ARG A 174 -11.32 -14.86 -3.92
CA ARG A 174 -11.20 -15.54 -2.62
C ARG A 174 -12.51 -15.51 -1.85
N TYR A 175 -13.35 -14.50 -2.06
CA TYR A 175 -14.69 -14.44 -1.48
C TYR A 175 -15.59 -15.53 -2.06
N THR A 176 -15.55 -15.73 -3.38
CA THR A 176 -16.31 -16.79 -4.05
C THR A 176 -15.95 -18.16 -3.48
N VAL A 177 -14.65 -18.46 -3.36
CA VAL A 177 -14.17 -19.72 -2.75
C VAL A 177 -14.63 -19.83 -1.30
N TRP A 178 -14.43 -18.78 -0.50
CA TRP A 178 -14.83 -18.76 0.92
C TRP A 178 -16.34 -19.01 1.10
N LYS A 179 -17.16 -18.36 0.27
CA LYS A 179 -18.62 -18.48 0.32
C LYS A 179 -19.06 -19.92 0.03
N ILE A 180 -18.57 -20.53 -1.06
CA ILE A 180 -18.90 -21.91 -1.42
C ILE A 180 -18.50 -22.90 -0.31
N LEU A 181 -17.27 -22.78 0.19
CA LEU A 181 -16.79 -23.68 1.24
C LEU A 181 -17.54 -23.50 2.56
N LYS A 182 -17.94 -22.27 2.88
CA LYS A 182 -18.73 -21.97 4.08
C LYS A 182 -20.17 -22.47 3.97
N GLU A 183 -20.80 -22.36 2.80
CA GLU A 183 -22.15 -22.89 2.54
C GLU A 183 -22.20 -24.43 2.60
N ARG A 184 -21.08 -25.10 2.33
CA ARG A 184 -20.92 -26.56 2.48
C ARG A 184 -20.40 -27.00 3.85
N ASP A 185 -20.28 -26.08 4.79
CA ASP A 185 -19.76 -26.33 6.14
C ASP A 185 -18.35 -26.94 6.20
N LEU A 186 -17.53 -26.71 5.17
CA LEU A 186 -16.15 -27.23 5.10
C LEU A 186 -15.15 -26.36 5.86
N ILE A 187 -15.51 -25.10 6.14
CA ILE A 187 -14.67 -24.12 6.86
C ILE A 187 -15.46 -23.26 7.88
N PRO A 188 -16.26 -23.86 8.79
CA PRO A 188 -17.23 -23.14 9.64
C PRO A 188 -16.64 -21.97 10.41
N HIS A 189 -15.39 -22.10 10.87
CA HIS A 189 -14.71 -21.11 11.71
C HIS A 189 -13.78 -20.16 10.94
N ALA A 190 -13.59 -20.36 9.63
CA ALA A 190 -12.64 -19.56 8.87
C ALA A 190 -13.20 -18.16 8.59
N LYS A 191 -12.53 -17.12 9.10
CA LYS A 191 -12.88 -15.73 8.76
C LYS A 191 -12.35 -15.36 7.39
N PHE A 192 -13.18 -14.74 6.55
CA PHE A 192 -12.81 -14.32 5.19
C PHE A 192 -11.53 -13.47 5.14
N VAL A 193 -11.34 -12.57 6.11
CA VAL A 193 -10.15 -11.71 6.22
C VAL A 193 -8.84 -12.51 6.28
N TRP A 194 -8.85 -13.70 6.90
CA TRP A 194 -7.67 -14.56 6.96
C TRP A 194 -7.27 -15.09 5.58
N LEU A 195 -8.26 -15.44 4.75
CA LEU A 195 -8.03 -15.93 3.40
C LEU A 195 -7.39 -14.85 2.52
N LEU A 196 -7.72 -13.58 2.72
CA LEU A 196 -7.13 -12.47 1.96
C LEU A 196 -5.64 -12.26 2.23
N ASN A 197 -5.18 -12.57 3.44
CA ASN A 197 -3.80 -12.34 3.86
C ASN A 197 -2.82 -13.46 3.48
N ARG A 198 -3.31 -14.60 2.98
CA ARG A 198 -2.44 -15.71 2.55
C ARG A 198 -1.73 -15.40 1.22
N SER A 199 -0.53 -15.95 1.02
CA SER A 199 0.10 -15.98 -0.30
C SER A 199 -0.79 -16.73 -1.29
N GLU A 200 -0.50 -16.61 -2.59
CA GLU A 200 -1.31 -17.31 -3.60
C GLU A 200 -1.21 -18.83 -3.48
N GLN A 201 0.01 -19.34 -3.28
CA GLN A 201 0.28 -20.75 -3.08
C GLN A 201 -0.44 -21.29 -1.84
N VAL A 202 -0.21 -20.66 -0.67
CA VAL A 202 -0.84 -21.10 0.58
C VAL A 202 -2.37 -21.06 0.49
N PHE A 203 -2.93 -20.05 -0.16
CA PHE A 203 -4.38 -19.98 -0.38
C PHE A 203 -4.88 -21.13 -1.25
N THR A 204 -4.20 -21.41 -2.37
CA THR A 204 -4.59 -22.48 -3.30
C THR A 204 -4.51 -23.83 -2.61
N ASP A 205 -3.42 -24.13 -1.92
CA ASP A 205 -3.23 -25.42 -1.27
C ASP A 205 -4.26 -25.63 -0.15
N SER A 206 -4.46 -24.61 0.69
CA SER A 206 -5.31 -24.72 1.88
C SER A 206 -6.81 -24.68 1.61
N PHE A 207 -7.25 -24.00 0.54
CA PHE A 207 -8.68 -23.74 0.28
C PHE A 207 -9.16 -24.19 -1.10
N ILE A 208 -8.28 -24.60 -2.00
CA ILE A 208 -8.69 -25.12 -3.31
C ILE A 208 -8.29 -26.59 -3.43
N THR A 209 -6.99 -26.89 -3.38
CA THR A 209 -6.47 -28.25 -3.53
C THR A 209 -7.01 -29.18 -2.44
N ARG A 210 -7.00 -28.72 -1.18
CA ARG A 210 -7.51 -29.47 -0.03
C ARG A 210 -8.97 -29.93 -0.17
N PHE A 211 -9.82 -29.14 -0.83
CA PHE A 211 -11.26 -29.40 -0.95
C PHE A 211 -11.67 -29.79 -2.37
N SER A 212 -10.71 -30.28 -3.16
CA SER A 212 -10.93 -30.62 -4.57
C SER A 212 -11.80 -31.86 -4.76
N ALA A 213 -11.80 -32.79 -3.79
CA ALA A 213 -12.68 -33.96 -3.82
C ALA A 213 -14.14 -33.57 -3.51
N GLU A 214 -14.35 -32.70 -2.53
CA GLU A 214 -15.65 -32.24 -2.08
C GLU A 214 -16.26 -31.19 -3.02
N VAL A 215 -15.41 -30.40 -3.69
CA VAL A 215 -15.82 -29.35 -4.65
C VAL A 215 -14.97 -29.40 -5.94
N PRO A 216 -15.24 -30.35 -6.87
CA PRO A 216 -14.38 -30.60 -8.04
C PRO A 216 -14.15 -29.40 -8.97
N HIS A 217 -15.09 -28.46 -9.04
CA HIS A 217 -14.99 -27.26 -9.91
C HIS A 217 -14.47 -26.01 -9.19
N LEU A 218 -13.99 -26.11 -7.95
CA LEU A 218 -13.59 -24.94 -7.16
C LEU A 218 -12.41 -24.18 -7.79
N ARG A 219 -11.44 -24.92 -8.35
CA ARG A 219 -10.28 -24.35 -9.07
C ARG A 219 -10.72 -23.55 -10.30
N SER A 220 -11.61 -24.11 -11.13
CA SER A 220 -12.08 -23.45 -12.35
C SER A 220 -12.90 -22.21 -12.03
N ILE A 221 -13.76 -22.25 -11.01
CA ILE A 221 -14.50 -21.09 -10.51
C ILE A 221 -13.54 -19.99 -10.05
N TYR A 222 -12.51 -20.36 -9.28
CA TYR A 222 -11.50 -19.41 -8.83
C TYR A 222 -10.76 -18.76 -10.01
N ASP A 223 -10.35 -19.53 -11.01
CA ASP A 223 -9.65 -19.00 -12.18
C ASP A 223 -10.52 -18.11 -13.06
N GLN A 224 -11.79 -18.48 -13.27
CA GLN A 224 -12.74 -17.68 -14.02
C GLN A 224 -13.00 -16.33 -13.34
N SER A 225 -13.18 -16.32 -12.02
CA SER A 225 -13.39 -15.09 -11.26
C SER A 225 -12.21 -14.10 -11.39
N LYS A 226 -10.98 -14.59 -11.49
CA LYS A 226 -9.79 -13.75 -11.73
C LYS A 226 -9.72 -13.18 -13.16
N LYS A 227 -10.32 -13.86 -14.13
CA LYS A 227 -10.34 -13.44 -15.55
C LYS A 227 -11.40 -12.38 -15.82
N LEU A 228 -12.58 -12.47 -15.20
CA LEU A 228 -13.67 -11.50 -15.35
C LEU A 228 -13.22 -10.06 -15.00
N GLY A 229 -12.28 -9.91 -14.06
CA GLY A 229 -11.64 -8.64 -13.73
C GLY A 229 -10.76 -7.99 -14.82
N ARG A 230 -10.57 -8.64 -15.97
CA ARG A 230 -9.79 -8.10 -17.11
C ARG A 230 -10.65 -7.42 -18.18
N VAL A 231 -11.96 -7.66 -18.19
CA VAL A 231 -12.86 -7.23 -19.28
C VAL A 231 -13.54 -5.88 -18.97
N SER A 232 -13.25 -5.28 -17.82
CA SER A 232 -13.79 -3.98 -17.40
C SER A 232 -12.67 -2.93 -17.32
N VAL A 233 -12.18 -2.48 -18.47
CA VAL A 233 -11.39 -1.25 -18.61
C VAL A 233 -12.07 -0.38 -19.66
#